data_AF-A0AA37EWU4-F1
#
_entry.id   AF-A0AA37EWU4-F1
#
_cell.length_a   1.000
_cell.length_b   1.000
_cell.length_c   1.000
_cell.angle_alpha   90.00
_cell.angle_beta   90.00
_cell.angle_gamma   90.00
#
_symmetry.space_group_name_H-M   'P 1'
#
loop_
_entity.id
_entity.type
_entity.pdbx_description
1 polymer ?
#
loop_
_entity_poly.entity_id
_entity_poly.type
_entity_poly.pdbx_seq_one_letter_code
_entity_poly.pdbx_strand_id
1 'polypeptide(L)'
;MGCIVQDIEESVGAASSQVIAGIADKSVRDNLRSYMDHEKPVAERRAMAAEYVKGVADGTITDGDIDAASGFYAKFKDGQAQNLHSSLVADGLSHLVNDKNSGITRDTIIKDEAGNDVTVGGVINRANNDRDTLAKGIDANAKIIQGEVDRRNDQADNNQQRSIENGNGINKNKDAIDAEKDRNNQQDKQIGKIEDKQKSIGENVDKNSSEINKNKDAINAEKDRNNQQDKQIGKIEDKQKSIGENVDKNTKDISDNKKLGENNKSRLDEISKGAGDEIGNNRNSIHTEVEKQRKWNAEAEKEQSNWNRSAESAAGKMTTDISKNASSINANRNSIEDNRLSIENLQAKTQQDINRLDNKIDVMEGRLSNGVAMSSAMSQMQFNGGAGVGVGVASFNGSNAIALGAGYSFGSEDQWMLRGSLSHSQTSKGGNQSDTMAGAGVTYSFR
;
A
#
# COMPACT_ATOMS: atom_id res chain seq x y z
N MET A 1 63.15 48.27 -65.98
CA MET A 1 63.99 49.49 -65.87
C MET A 1 63.73 50.49 -67.02
N GLY A 2 62.55 50.48 -67.65
CA GLY A 2 62.20 51.43 -68.73
C GLY A 2 61.30 52.61 -68.31
N CYS A 3 60.56 52.52 -67.19
CA CYS A 3 59.68 53.62 -66.73
C CYS A 3 60.37 54.65 -65.82
N ILE A 4 61.52 54.34 -65.21
CA ILE A 4 62.18 55.28 -64.29
C ILE A 4 63.01 56.34 -65.04
N VAL A 5 63.45 56.05 -66.27
CA VAL A 5 64.26 57.00 -67.06
C VAL A 5 63.40 58.10 -67.68
N GLN A 6 62.17 57.76 -68.09
CA GLN A 6 61.27 58.71 -68.75
C GLN A 6 60.70 59.77 -67.77
N ASP A 7 60.40 59.38 -66.52
CA ASP A 7 59.95 60.30 -65.47
C ASP A 7 61.06 61.24 -64.96
N ILE A 8 62.33 60.81 -65.06
CA ILE A 8 63.49 61.65 -64.70
C ILE A 8 63.76 62.69 -65.81
N GLU A 9 63.61 62.34 -67.08
CA GLU A 9 63.81 63.29 -68.19
C GLU A 9 62.70 64.37 -68.24
N GLU A 10 61.42 64.02 -68.00
CA GLU A 10 60.33 65.00 -67.94
C GLU A 10 60.42 65.92 -66.70
N SER A 11 60.85 65.38 -65.56
CA SER A 11 61.07 66.16 -64.32
C SER A 11 62.22 67.16 -64.45
N VAL A 12 63.33 66.77 -65.09
CA VAL A 12 64.49 67.65 -65.31
C VAL A 12 64.18 68.73 -66.36
N GLY A 13 63.38 68.44 -67.39
CA GLY A 13 62.89 69.41 -68.37
C GLY A 13 61.93 70.46 -67.78
N ALA A 14 61.09 70.06 -66.83
CA ALA A 14 60.16 70.97 -66.15
C ALA A 14 60.87 71.88 -65.13
N ALA A 15 61.85 71.35 -64.38
CA ALA A 15 62.62 72.12 -63.41
C ALA A 15 63.55 73.16 -64.07
N SER A 16 64.17 72.81 -65.20
CA SER A 16 65.00 73.75 -65.97
C SER A 16 64.21 74.91 -66.58
N SER A 17 62.99 74.65 -67.07
CA SER A 17 62.11 75.69 -67.62
C SER A 17 61.66 76.72 -66.58
N GLN A 18 61.44 76.32 -65.32
CA GLN A 18 60.99 77.24 -64.25
C GLN A 18 62.09 78.18 -63.75
N VAL A 19 63.35 77.75 -63.76
CA VAL A 19 64.46 78.60 -63.29
C VAL A 19 64.97 79.52 -64.39
N ILE A 20 64.97 79.09 -65.65
CA ILE A 20 65.22 79.98 -66.81
C ILE A 20 64.22 81.16 -66.80
N ALA A 21 62.97 80.93 -66.39
CA ALA A 21 61.97 82.00 -66.26
C ALA A 21 62.31 83.05 -65.19
N GLY A 22 63.19 82.73 -64.24
CA GLY A 22 63.66 83.64 -63.18
C GLY A 22 64.74 84.64 -63.62
N ILE A 23 65.36 84.43 -64.79
CA ILE A 23 66.39 85.34 -65.33
C ILE A 23 65.71 86.61 -65.82
N ALA A 24 66.02 87.76 -65.21
CA ALA A 24 65.33 89.02 -65.47
C ALA A 24 65.53 89.54 -66.91
N ASP A 25 66.73 89.34 -67.49
CA ASP A 25 67.04 89.74 -68.85
C ASP A 25 66.44 88.76 -69.88
N LYS A 26 65.53 89.28 -70.72
CA LYS A 26 64.83 88.48 -71.73
C LYS A 26 65.77 87.96 -72.82
N SER A 27 66.79 88.72 -73.22
CA SER A 27 67.74 88.32 -74.26
C SER A 27 68.61 87.16 -73.76
N VAL A 28 69.10 87.23 -72.53
CA VAL A 28 69.89 86.15 -71.90
C VAL A 28 69.04 84.90 -71.71
N ARG A 29 67.78 85.06 -71.29
CA ARG A 29 66.81 83.96 -71.15
C ARG A 29 66.55 83.24 -72.47
N ASP A 30 66.27 83.99 -73.54
CA ASP A 30 65.96 83.44 -74.85
C ASP A 30 67.21 82.74 -75.46
N ASN A 31 68.41 83.30 -75.24
CA ASN A 31 69.68 82.70 -75.65
C ASN A 31 70.00 81.40 -74.90
N LEU A 32 69.81 81.35 -73.56
CA LEU A 32 70.03 80.14 -72.76
C LEU A 32 69.08 79.01 -73.14
N ARG A 33 67.81 79.33 -73.38
CA ARG A 33 66.82 78.36 -73.86
C ARG A 33 67.22 77.79 -75.22
N SER A 34 67.58 78.67 -76.15
CA SER A 34 68.04 78.25 -77.49
C SER A 34 69.37 77.46 -77.46
N TYR A 35 70.22 77.66 -76.46
CA TYR A 35 71.46 76.89 -76.26
C TYR A 35 71.17 75.47 -75.75
N MET A 36 70.24 75.32 -74.81
CA MET A 36 69.85 74.03 -74.23
C MET A 36 69.08 73.13 -75.19
N ASP A 37 68.22 73.70 -76.03
CA ASP A 37 67.36 72.94 -76.95
C ASP A 37 68.12 72.36 -78.16
N HIS A 38 69.43 72.64 -78.30
CA HIS A 38 70.32 72.17 -79.37
C HIS A 38 69.86 72.50 -80.81
N GLU A 39 68.80 73.28 -81.00
CA GLU A 39 68.20 73.59 -82.32
C GLU A 39 69.07 74.48 -83.23
N LYS A 40 70.09 75.15 -82.68
CA LYS A 40 70.97 76.07 -83.42
C LYS A 40 72.30 75.44 -83.85
N PRO A 41 72.87 75.83 -85.02
CA PRO A 41 74.21 75.42 -85.44
C PRO A 41 75.31 75.77 -84.42
N VAL A 42 76.38 74.96 -84.35
CA VAL A 42 77.47 75.08 -83.36
C VAL A 42 78.10 76.48 -83.32
N ALA A 43 78.22 77.16 -84.46
CA ALA A 43 78.81 78.50 -84.54
C ALA A 43 77.95 79.56 -83.80
N GLU A 44 76.62 79.46 -83.89
CA GLU A 44 75.71 80.38 -83.21
C GLU A 44 75.68 80.12 -81.70
N ARG A 45 75.73 78.84 -81.28
CA ARG A 45 75.80 78.48 -79.85
C ARG A 45 77.06 79.02 -79.17
N ARG A 46 78.20 79.04 -79.88
CA ARG A 46 79.44 79.59 -79.33
C ARG A 46 79.44 81.12 -79.26
N ALA A 47 78.77 81.79 -80.20
CA ALA A 47 78.57 83.24 -80.14
C ALA A 47 77.69 83.63 -78.92
N MET A 48 76.63 82.86 -78.64
CA MET A 48 75.79 83.04 -77.45
C MET A 48 76.57 82.79 -76.14
N ALA A 49 77.43 81.77 -76.09
CA ALA A 49 78.30 81.52 -74.93
C ALA A 49 79.32 82.66 -74.72
N ALA A 50 79.82 83.27 -75.79
CA ALA A 50 80.71 84.44 -75.70
C ALA A 50 79.98 85.70 -75.18
N GLU A 51 78.71 85.91 -75.54
CA GLU A 51 77.88 86.98 -74.96
C GLU A 51 77.62 86.75 -73.46
N TYR A 52 77.37 85.51 -73.05
CA TYR A 52 77.24 85.15 -71.63
C TYR A 52 78.52 85.47 -70.84
N VAL A 53 79.71 85.10 -71.35
CA VAL A 53 80.98 85.42 -70.69
C VAL A 53 81.24 86.92 -70.64
N LYS A 54 80.86 87.68 -71.68
CA LYS A 54 80.94 89.15 -71.64
C LYS A 54 80.01 89.74 -70.59
N GLY A 55 78.78 89.24 -70.50
CA GLY A 55 77.80 89.70 -69.50
C GLY A 55 78.22 89.44 -68.05
N VAL A 56 78.94 88.35 -67.80
CA VAL A 56 79.59 88.10 -66.50
C VAL A 56 80.73 89.09 -66.25
N ALA A 57 81.56 89.34 -67.27
CA ALA A 57 82.73 90.21 -67.14
C ALA A 57 82.37 91.71 -67.00
N ASP A 58 81.26 92.16 -67.59
CA ASP A 58 80.77 93.55 -67.50
C ASP A 58 79.74 93.78 -66.37
N GLY A 59 79.39 92.72 -65.65
CA GLY A 59 78.51 92.77 -64.48
C GLY A 59 77.01 92.84 -64.80
N THR A 60 76.62 92.67 -66.07
CA THR A 60 75.19 92.57 -66.45
C THR A 60 74.56 91.23 -66.06
N ILE A 61 75.38 90.18 -65.87
CA ILE A 61 74.97 88.90 -65.27
C ILE A 61 75.47 88.87 -63.82
N THR A 62 74.55 88.72 -62.87
CA THR A 62 74.87 88.82 -61.43
C THR A 62 75.32 87.48 -60.84
N ASP A 63 75.94 87.51 -59.65
CA ASP A 63 76.31 86.29 -58.92
C ASP A 63 75.10 85.35 -58.68
N GLY A 64 73.90 85.91 -58.48
CA GLY A 64 72.67 85.13 -58.36
C GLY A 64 72.27 84.40 -59.64
N ASP A 65 72.51 84.99 -60.80
CA ASP A 65 72.29 84.37 -62.11
C ASP A 65 73.33 83.26 -62.39
N ILE A 66 74.55 83.43 -61.88
CA ILE A 66 75.65 82.44 -61.96
C ILE A 66 75.36 81.23 -61.07
N ASP A 67 74.89 81.44 -59.85
CA ASP A 67 74.51 80.38 -58.92
C ASP A 67 73.31 79.57 -59.46
N ALA A 68 72.31 80.26 -60.03
CA ALA A 68 71.20 79.63 -60.71
C ALA A 68 71.68 78.78 -61.89
N ALA A 69 72.58 79.29 -62.74
CA ALA A 69 73.16 78.55 -63.86
C ALA A 69 74.04 77.36 -63.40
N SER A 70 74.73 77.47 -62.27
CA SER A 70 75.59 76.41 -61.71
C SER A 70 74.81 75.24 -61.13
N GLY A 71 73.53 75.44 -60.80
CA GLY A 71 72.59 74.40 -60.39
C GLY A 71 72.10 73.49 -61.53
N PHE A 72 72.37 73.84 -62.80
CA PHE A 72 71.96 73.04 -63.96
C PHE A 72 73.10 72.16 -64.49
N TYR A 73 72.76 70.93 -64.88
CA TYR A 73 73.66 70.04 -65.62
C TYR A 73 73.35 70.13 -67.11
N ALA A 74 74.36 70.45 -67.93
CA ALA A 74 74.15 70.70 -69.36
C ALA A 74 74.96 69.80 -70.30
N LYS A 75 75.98 69.08 -69.81
CA LYS A 75 76.79 68.22 -70.68
C LYS A 75 77.55 67.16 -69.89
N PHE A 76 77.45 65.91 -70.32
CA PHE A 76 78.45 64.89 -70.02
C PHE A 76 79.50 64.96 -71.13
N LYS A 77 80.70 65.44 -70.81
CA LYS A 77 81.86 65.42 -71.72
C LYS A 77 82.97 64.65 -71.01
N ASP A 78 83.51 63.64 -71.67
CA ASP A 78 84.61 62.81 -71.17
C ASP A 78 84.34 62.09 -69.82
N GLY A 79 83.08 61.72 -69.56
CA GLY A 79 82.69 60.90 -68.40
C GLY A 79 82.52 61.66 -67.08
N GLN A 80 82.62 62.99 -67.08
CA GLN A 80 82.30 63.83 -65.92
C GLN A 80 81.14 64.78 -66.22
N ALA A 81 80.26 64.95 -65.24
CA ALA A 81 79.12 65.86 -65.33
C ALA A 81 79.61 67.30 -65.11
N GLN A 82 79.51 68.16 -66.13
CA GLN A 82 79.83 69.58 -66.01
C GLN A 82 78.54 70.37 -65.82
N ASN A 83 78.56 71.33 -64.88
CA ASN A 83 77.45 72.27 -64.73
C ASN A 83 77.41 73.26 -65.90
N LEU A 84 76.24 73.83 -66.16
CA LEU A 84 75.95 74.69 -67.31
C LEU A 84 76.87 75.91 -67.34
N HIS A 85 77.15 76.52 -66.18
CA HIS A 85 78.10 77.62 -66.05
C HIS A 85 79.51 77.24 -66.52
N SER A 86 80.07 76.12 -66.05
CA SER A 86 81.42 75.66 -66.48
C SER A 86 81.46 75.34 -67.97
N SER A 87 80.37 74.82 -68.53
CA SER A 87 80.28 74.50 -69.96
C SER A 87 80.22 75.75 -70.84
N LEU A 88 79.46 76.77 -70.42
CA LEU A 88 79.37 78.08 -71.08
C LEU A 88 80.68 78.87 -70.99
N VAL A 89 81.36 78.83 -69.83
CA VAL A 89 82.67 79.45 -69.64
C VAL A 89 83.74 78.77 -70.51
N ALA A 90 83.73 77.43 -70.59
CA ALA A 90 84.68 76.69 -71.42
C ALA A 90 84.47 76.93 -72.94
N ASP A 91 83.23 76.89 -73.43
CA ASP A 91 82.92 77.15 -74.85
C ASP A 91 83.05 78.64 -75.21
N GLY A 92 82.76 79.56 -74.27
CA GLY A 92 82.95 81.02 -74.44
C GLY A 92 84.42 81.46 -74.41
N LEU A 93 85.25 80.90 -73.52
CA LEU A 93 86.70 81.12 -73.52
C LEU A 93 87.36 80.54 -74.78
N SER A 94 86.89 79.39 -75.27
CA SER A 94 87.34 78.82 -76.55
C SER A 94 87.05 79.74 -77.75
N HIS A 95 86.08 80.65 -77.65
CA HIS A 95 85.74 81.62 -78.70
C HIS A 95 86.43 82.98 -78.53
N LEU A 96 86.78 83.34 -77.28
CA LEU A 96 87.52 84.58 -76.95
C LEU A 96 89.06 84.45 -77.14
N VAL A 97 89.59 83.23 -77.22
CA VAL A 97 91.04 82.97 -77.40
C VAL A 97 91.49 83.01 -78.89
N ASN A 98 90.58 83.24 -79.84
CA ASN A 98 90.90 83.25 -81.27
C ASN A 98 90.87 84.64 -81.94
N ASP A 99 90.95 85.73 -81.18
CA ASP A 99 91.01 87.08 -81.75
C ASP A 99 92.08 87.96 -81.06
N LYS A 100 93.16 88.25 -81.81
CA LYS A 100 94.22 89.27 -81.60
C LYS A 100 95.22 89.00 -80.47
N ASN A 101 96.48 88.62 -80.69
CA ASN A 101 97.54 89.12 -81.59
C ASN A 101 98.10 90.51 -81.21
N SER A 102 99.44 90.59 -81.10
CA SER A 102 100.35 91.70 -80.71
C SER A 102 100.43 92.01 -79.19
N GLY A 103 101.57 92.04 -78.50
CA GLY A 103 102.97 92.11 -78.88
C GLY A 103 103.64 93.20 -78.03
N ILE A 104 104.42 92.85 -77.00
CA ILE A 104 105.32 93.80 -76.32
C ILE A 104 106.66 93.12 -76.05
N THR A 105 107.66 93.61 -76.78
CA THR A 105 109.07 93.24 -76.80
C THR A 105 109.89 94.01 -75.76
N ARG A 106 111.05 93.41 -75.45
CA ARG A 106 112.19 93.97 -74.73
C ARG A 106 112.79 95.22 -75.41
N ASP A 107 113.58 95.92 -74.59
CA ASP A 107 114.59 96.94 -74.87
C ASP A 107 114.12 98.39 -75.06
N THR A 108 114.52 99.29 -74.14
CA THR A 108 115.23 100.55 -74.44
C THR A 108 115.81 101.19 -73.14
N ILE A 109 117.15 101.25 -73.11
CA ILE A 109 118.10 102.28 -72.62
C ILE A 109 117.53 103.43 -71.76
N ILE A 110 118.05 103.59 -70.52
CA ILE A 110 117.93 104.80 -69.70
C ILE A 110 119.24 105.59 -69.81
N LYS A 111 119.15 106.83 -70.29
CA LYS A 111 120.15 107.90 -70.10
C LYS A 111 119.84 108.61 -68.79
N ASP A 112 120.87 109.11 -68.09
CA ASP A 112 120.63 109.92 -66.88
C ASP A 112 120.06 111.31 -67.22
N GLU A 113 119.54 111.98 -66.20
CA GLU A 113 118.88 113.29 -66.30
C GLU A 113 119.83 114.45 -66.67
N ALA A 114 121.11 114.19 -66.96
CA ALA A 114 122.11 115.21 -67.27
C ALA A 114 122.82 115.04 -68.63
N GLY A 115 122.62 113.92 -69.35
CA GLY A 115 123.07 113.78 -70.74
C GLY A 115 124.57 113.56 -70.94
N ASN A 116 125.26 112.89 -70.01
CA ASN A 116 126.69 112.54 -70.14
C ASN A 116 126.94 111.02 -70.22
N ASP A 117 127.92 110.61 -71.03
CA ASP A 117 128.32 109.20 -71.18
C ASP A 117 129.15 108.71 -69.98
N VAL A 118 128.70 107.63 -69.32
CA VAL A 118 129.34 107.03 -68.13
C VAL A 118 130.26 105.87 -68.52
N THR A 119 131.54 105.96 -68.17
CA THR A 119 132.58 104.93 -68.39
C THR A 119 132.88 104.08 -67.14
N VAL A 120 133.31 102.84 -67.39
CA VAL A 120 133.28 101.61 -66.55
C VAL A 120 134.18 101.58 -65.29
N GLY A 121 134.84 102.68 -64.91
CA GLY A 121 135.84 102.66 -63.82
C GLY A 121 135.32 102.81 -62.38
N GLY A 122 134.14 103.42 -62.17
CA GLY A 122 133.66 103.86 -60.83
C GLY A 122 132.59 102.97 -60.17
N VAL A 123 132.14 101.90 -60.83
CA VAL A 123 131.00 101.08 -60.40
C VAL A 123 131.39 99.96 -59.42
N ILE A 124 132.66 99.55 -59.39
CA ILE A 124 133.11 98.36 -58.66
C ILE A 124 133.16 98.57 -57.13
N ASN A 125 133.35 99.80 -56.63
CA ASN A 125 133.43 100.04 -55.18
C ASN A 125 132.10 100.33 -54.47
N ARG A 126 131.00 100.57 -55.20
CA ARG A 126 129.64 100.63 -54.60
C ARG A 126 128.97 99.24 -54.57
N ALA A 127 129.25 98.39 -55.55
CA ALA A 127 128.69 97.03 -55.64
C ALA A 127 129.07 96.10 -54.47
N ASN A 128 130.22 96.31 -53.80
CA ASN A 128 130.64 95.44 -52.69
C ASN A 128 129.95 95.77 -51.35
N ASN A 129 129.56 97.03 -51.11
CA ASN A 129 128.81 97.39 -49.89
C ASN A 129 127.31 97.02 -50.00
N ASP A 130 126.76 97.02 -51.22
CA ASP A 130 125.38 96.57 -51.45
C ASP A 130 125.27 95.04 -51.34
N ARG A 131 126.33 94.29 -51.66
CA ARG A 131 126.36 92.82 -51.55
C ARG A 131 126.32 92.34 -50.10
N ASP A 132 126.99 93.02 -49.18
CA ASP A 132 126.96 92.71 -47.74
C ASP A 132 125.61 93.07 -47.10
N THR A 133 125.00 94.16 -47.55
CA THR A 133 123.64 94.55 -47.12
C THR A 133 122.59 93.55 -47.65
N LEU A 134 122.75 93.10 -48.90
CA LEU A 134 121.90 92.06 -49.50
C LEU A 134 122.10 90.70 -48.81
N ALA A 135 123.33 90.31 -48.47
CA ALA A 135 123.62 89.07 -47.75
C ALA A 135 122.95 89.04 -46.36
N LYS A 136 122.96 90.16 -45.63
CA LYS A 136 122.23 90.29 -44.35
C LYS A 136 120.71 90.26 -44.53
N GLY A 137 120.19 90.88 -45.59
CA GLY A 137 118.77 90.82 -45.93
C GLY A 137 118.31 89.41 -46.34
N ILE A 138 119.15 88.67 -47.05
CA ILE A 138 118.89 87.26 -47.42
C ILE A 138 118.93 86.36 -46.19
N ASP A 139 119.88 86.53 -45.26
CA ASP A 139 119.92 85.75 -44.01
C ASP A 139 118.73 86.05 -43.09
N ALA A 140 118.29 87.32 -43.03
CA ALA A 140 117.08 87.71 -42.31
C ALA A 140 115.82 87.09 -42.92
N ASN A 141 115.69 87.11 -44.27
CA ASN A 141 114.58 86.47 -44.96
C ASN A 141 114.63 84.93 -44.82
N ALA A 142 115.81 84.32 -44.83
CA ALA A 142 115.97 82.89 -44.61
C ALA A 142 115.48 82.49 -43.20
N LYS A 143 115.78 83.31 -42.17
CA LYS A 143 115.25 83.10 -40.81
C LYS A 143 113.74 83.28 -40.72
N ILE A 144 113.17 84.26 -41.42
CA ILE A 144 111.70 84.45 -41.49
C ILE A 144 111.03 83.27 -42.19
N ILE A 145 111.59 82.83 -43.31
CA ILE A 145 111.09 81.67 -44.07
C ILE A 145 111.19 80.41 -43.24
N GLN A 146 112.31 80.20 -42.54
CA GLN A 146 112.47 79.06 -41.64
C GLN A 146 111.45 79.11 -40.50
N GLY A 147 111.23 80.28 -39.89
CA GLY A 147 110.21 80.46 -38.86
C GLY A 147 108.78 80.19 -39.35
N GLU A 148 108.46 80.56 -40.60
CA GLU A 148 107.14 80.26 -41.19
C GLU A 148 107.01 78.78 -41.61
N VAL A 149 108.10 78.14 -42.04
CA VAL A 149 108.16 76.69 -42.28
C VAL A 149 107.94 75.94 -40.98
N ASP A 150 108.63 76.32 -39.91
CA ASP A 150 108.49 75.71 -38.59
C ASP A 150 107.05 75.90 -38.07
N ARG A 151 106.48 77.12 -38.19
CA ARG A 151 105.08 77.39 -37.82
C ARG A 151 104.07 76.55 -38.61
N ARG A 152 104.32 76.32 -39.90
CA ARG A 152 103.46 75.47 -40.75
C ARG A 152 103.61 73.99 -40.41
N ASN A 153 104.80 73.53 -40.08
CA ASN A 153 105.03 72.18 -39.61
C ASN A 153 104.33 71.95 -38.28
N ASP A 154 104.46 72.87 -37.32
CA ASP A 154 103.71 72.83 -36.06
C ASP A 154 102.20 72.81 -36.29
N GLN A 155 101.70 73.58 -37.27
CA GLN A 155 100.28 73.58 -37.63
C GLN A 155 99.84 72.26 -38.27
N ALA A 156 100.67 71.66 -39.11
CA ALA A 156 100.41 70.36 -39.72
C ALA A 156 100.40 69.25 -38.67
N ASP A 157 101.36 69.24 -37.76
CA ASP A 157 101.43 68.29 -36.64
C ASP A 157 100.23 68.43 -35.71
N ASN A 158 99.83 69.66 -35.37
CA ASN A 158 98.62 69.92 -34.59
C ASN A 158 97.35 69.45 -35.31
N ASN A 159 97.26 69.62 -36.63
CA ASN A 159 96.13 69.12 -37.42
C ASN A 159 96.11 67.59 -37.49
N GLN A 160 97.28 66.96 -37.62
CA GLN A 160 97.42 65.51 -37.59
C GLN A 160 97.00 64.95 -36.23
N GLN A 161 97.43 65.57 -35.14
CA GLN A 161 97.05 65.21 -33.79
C GLN A 161 95.53 65.34 -33.57
N ARG A 162 94.91 66.45 -34.01
CA ARG A 162 93.45 66.61 -33.96
C ARG A 162 92.72 65.57 -34.80
N SER A 163 93.27 65.18 -35.95
CA SER A 163 92.69 64.11 -36.78
C SER A 163 92.75 62.76 -36.07
N ILE A 164 93.84 62.45 -35.36
CA ILE A 164 93.98 61.25 -34.55
C ILE A 164 92.99 61.26 -33.38
N GLU A 165 92.86 62.40 -32.68
CA GLU A 165 91.91 62.57 -31.58
C GLU A 165 90.46 62.43 -32.04
N ASN A 166 90.11 63.00 -33.19
CA ASN A 166 88.81 62.83 -33.82
C ASN A 166 88.56 61.37 -34.22
N GLY A 167 89.56 60.69 -34.80
CA GLY A 167 89.47 59.26 -35.12
C GLY A 167 89.22 58.40 -33.88
N ASN A 168 89.91 58.68 -32.78
CA ASN A 168 89.69 58.04 -31.49
C ASN A 168 88.30 58.34 -30.91
N GLY A 169 87.81 59.57 -31.05
CA GLY A 169 86.46 59.96 -30.67
C GLY A 169 85.38 59.22 -31.48
N ILE A 170 85.57 59.09 -32.79
CA ILE A 170 84.68 58.33 -33.69
C ILE A 170 84.64 56.85 -33.27
N ASN A 171 85.79 56.25 -32.99
CA ASN A 171 85.85 54.86 -32.55
C ASN A 171 85.14 54.65 -31.21
N LYS A 172 85.32 55.54 -30.22
CA LYS A 172 84.58 55.50 -28.95
C LYS A 172 83.07 55.61 -29.15
N ASN A 173 82.63 56.47 -30.07
CA ASN A 173 81.21 56.59 -30.40
C ASN A 173 80.66 55.34 -31.08
N LYS A 174 81.44 54.70 -31.96
CA LYS A 174 81.08 53.41 -32.56
C LYS A 174 80.89 52.33 -31.50
N ASP A 175 81.85 52.18 -30.59
CA ASP A 175 81.77 51.20 -29.50
C ASP A 175 80.54 51.46 -28.60
N ALA A 176 80.22 52.73 -28.33
CA ALA A 176 79.02 53.11 -27.57
C ALA A 176 77.71 52.77 -28.31
N ILE A 177 77.67 52.98 -29.63
CA ILE A 177 76.51 52.61 -30.47
C ILE A 177 76.32 51.11 -30.49
N ASP A 178 77.41 50.33 -30.65
CA ASP A 178 77.34 48.87 -30.65
C ASP A 178 76.87 48.34 -29.27
N ALA A 179 77.37 48.93 -28.17
CA ALA A 179 76.89 48.60 -26.83
C ALA A 179 75.40 48.95 -26.62
N GLU A 180 74.92 50.06 -27.19
CA GLU A 180 73.49 50.43 -27.15
C GLU A 180 72.63 49.46 -27.96
N LYS A 181 73.11 49.04 -29.13
CA LYS A 181 72.44 48.03 -29.95
C LYS A 181 72.33 46.70 -29.21
N ASP A 182 73.37 46.28 -28.50
CA ASP A 182 73.33 45.08 -27.68
C ASP A 182 72.36 45.20 -26.49
N ARG A 183 72.30 46.38 -25.85
CA ARG A 183 71.29 46.67 -24.81
C ARG A 183 69.87 46.57 -25.37
N ASN A 184 69.61 47.14 -26.53
CA ASN A 184 68.29 47.08 -27.18
C ASN A 184 67.91 45.63 -27.54
N ASN A 185 68.85 44.86 -28.10
CA ASN A 185 68.63 43.44 -28.38
C ASN A 185 68.32 42.62 -27.11
N GLN A 186 68.92 42.97 -25.97
CA GLN A 186 68.59 42.33 -24.69
C GLN A 186 67.20 42.74 -24.19
N GLN A 187 66.81 44.01 -24.35
CA GLN A 187 65.47 44.48 -24.01
C GLN A 187 64.40 43.78 -24.85
N ASP A 188 64.60 43.63 -26.16
CA ASP A 188 63.68 42.90 -27.04
C ASP A 188 63.48 41.45 -26.60
N LYS A 189 64.56 40.77 -26.19
CA LYS A 189 64.48 39.42 -25.61
C LYS A 189 63.70 39.39 -24.29
N GLN A 190 63.79 40.43 -23.48
CA GLN A 190 63.01 40.54 -22.25
C GLN A 190 61.53 40.79 -22.55
N ILE A 191 61.22 41.64 -23.54
CA ILE A 191 59.86 41.90 -24.01
C ILE A 191 59.21 40.61 -24.52
N GLY A 192 59.90 39.84 -25.37
CA GLY A 192 59.36 38.56 -25.86
C GLY A 192 59.03 37.58 -24.73
N LYS A 193 59.86 37.50 -23.68
CA LYS A 193 59.55 36.69 -22.48
C LYS A 193 58.33 37.19 -21.71
N ILE A 194 58.06 38.49 -21.73
CA ILE A 194 56.87 39.09 -21.10
C ILE A 194 55.62 38.75 -21.93
N GLU A 195 55.70 38.84 -23.25
CA GLU A 195 54.62 38.47 -24.17
C GLU A 195 54.23 36.99 -24.02
N ASP A 196 55.22 36.09 -23.96
CA ASP A 196 54.99 34.66 -23.71
C ASP A 196 54.28 34.41 -22.36
N LYS A 197 54.68 35.13 -21.31
CA LYS A 197 54.01 35.07 -20.00
C LYS A 197 52.59 35.61 -20.08
N GLN A 198 52.35 36.71 -20.77
CA GLN A 198 51.01 37.27 -20.95
C GLN A 198 50.09 36.30 -21.70
N LYS A 199 50.61 35.65 -22.75
CA LYS A 199 49.87 34.62 -23.49
C LYS A 199 49.51 33.43 -22.58
N SER A 200 50.47 32.93 -21.80
CA SER A 200 50.22 31.84 -20.85
C SER A 200 49.20 32.24 -19.75
N ILE A 201 49.25 33.48 -19.27
CA ILE A 201 48.25 34.01 -18.34
C ILE A 201 46.86 34.03 -18.99
N GLY A 202 46.75 34.49 -20.24
CA GLY A 202 45.50 34.48 -21.00
C GLY A 202 44.90 33.08 -21.12
N GLU A 203 45.70 32.10 -21.54
CA GLU A 203 45.28 30.70 -21.66
C GLU A 203 44.80 30.12 -20.31
N ASN A 204 45.48 30.47 -19.21
CA ASN A 204 45.06 30.07 -17.86
C ASN A 204 43.73 30.73 -17.43
N VAL A 205 43.53 32.02 -17.76
CA VAL A 205 42.27 32.73 -17.48
C VAL A 205 41.11 32.08 -18.24
N ASP A 206 41.29 31.77 -19.53
CA ASP A 206 40.27 31.11 -20.34
C ASP A 206 39.92 29.73 -19.80
N LYS A 207 40.93 28.94 -19.40
CA LYS A 207 40.74 27.64 -18.77
C LYS A 207 39.95 27.78 -17.45
N ASN A 208 40.34 28.70 -16.59
CA ASN A 208 39.66 28.94 -15.32
C ASN A 208 38.21 29.41 -15.53
N SER A 209 37.97 30.27 -16.53
CA SER A 209 36.61 30.71 -16.90
C SER A 209 35.73 29.53 -17.35
N SER A 210 36.28 28.62 -18.16
CA SER A 210 35.60 27.37 -18.55
C SER A 210 35.27 26.48 -17.36
N GLU A 211 36.21 26.31 -16.43
CA GLU A 211 36.00 25.53 -15.19
C GLU A 211 34.95 26.17 -14.26
N ILE A 212 34.96 27.50 -14.12
CA ILE A 212 33.93 28.23 -13.36
C ILE A 212 32.54 27.99 -13.95
N ASN A 213 32.38 28.02 -15.27
CA ASN A 213 31.11 27.76 -15.92
C ASN A 213 30.64 26.31 -15.69
N LYS A 214 31.53 25.32 -15.80
CA LYS A 214 31.21 23.92 -15.46
C LYS A 214 30.77 23.76 -14.01
N ASN A 215 31.44 24.45 -13.08
CA ASN A 215 31.08 24.43 -11.67
C ASN A 215 29.71 25.08 -11.43
N LYS A 216 29.38 26.17 -12.14
CA LYS A 216 28.07 26.82 -12.07
C LYS A 216 26.96 25.88 -12.53
N ASP A 217 27.17 25.16 -13.63
CA ASP A 217 26.21 24.18 -14.14
C ASP A 217 26.03 23.01 -13.17
N ALA A 218 27.12 22.51 -12.58
CA ALA A 218 27.08 21.47 -11.56
C ALA A 218 26.32 21.91 -10.30
N ILE A 219 26.54 23.15 -9.83
CA ILE A 219 25.82 23.74 -8.69
C ILE A 219 24.32 23.84 -8.99
N ASN A 220 23.93 24.28 -10.19
CA ASN A 220 22.53 24.35 -10.58
C ASN A 220 21.88 22.95 -10.64
N ALA A 221 22.58 21.96 -11.20
CA ALA A 221 22.10 20.58 -11.23
C ALA A 221 21.96 19.96 -9.83
N GLU A 222 22.84 20.31 -8.88
CA GLU A 222 22.72 19.91 -7.47
C GLU A 222 21.51 20.59 -6.81
N LYS A 223 21.29 21.88 -7.07
CA LYS A 223 20.12 22.62 -6.58
C LYS A 223 18.81 21.99 -7.05
N ASP A 224 18.74 21.60 -8.33
CA ASP A 224 17.56 20.94 -8.87
C ASP A 224 17.34 19.54 -8.26
N ARG A 225 18.42 18.78 -8.00
CA ARG A 225 18.33 17.52 -7.27
C ARG A 225 17.82 17.71 -5.84
N ASN A 226 18.32 18.71 -5.11
CA ASN A 226 17.84 19.02 -3.77
C ASN A 226 16.35 19.42 -3.77
N ASN A 227 15.92 20.25 -4.73
CA ASN A 227 14.51 20.60 -4.89
C ASN A 227 13.61 19.37 -5.16
N GLN A 228 14.11 18.37 -5.89
CA GLN A 228 13.39 17.11 -6.11
C GLN A 228 13.33 16.25 -4.84
N GLN A 229 14.42 16.20 -4.06
CA GLN A 229 14.46 15.51 -2.78
C GLN A 229 13.47 16.14 -1.78
N ASP A 230 13.42 17.47 -1.68
CA ASP A 230 12.46 18.17 -0.81
C ASP A 230 11.00 17.83 -1.17
N LYS A 231 10.68 17.74 -2.48
CA LYS A 231 9.36 17.29 -2.93
C LYS A 231 9.07 15.83 -2.54
N GLN A 232 10.07 14.97 -2.54
CA GLN A 232 9.91 13.58 -2.09
C GLN A 232 9.70 13.50 -0.57
N ILE A 233 10.46 14.30 0.19
CA ILE A 233 10.31 14.43 1.65
C ILE A 233 8.90 14.88 2.01
N GLY A 234 8.36 15.93 1.36
CA GLY A 234 6.98 16.38 1.61
C GLY A 234 5.93 15.28 1.36
N LYS A 235 6.09 14.46 0.30
CA LYS A 235 5.20 13.31 0.07
C LYS A 235 5.30 12.23 1.16
N ILE A 236 6.48 12.07 1.76
CA ILE A 236 6.68 11.13 2.88
C ILE A 236 5.99 11.69 4.13
N GLU A 237 6.12 12.98 4.41
CA GLU A 237 5.44 13.65 5.53
C GLU A 237 3.91 13.54 5.42
N ASP A 238 3.34 13.78 4.24
CA ASP A 238 1.91 13.62 3.98
C ASP A 238 1.44 12.18 4.24
N LYS A 239 2.23 11.18 3.80
CA LYS A 239 1.95 9.77 4.06
C LYS A 239 2.03 9.44 5.55
N GLN A 240 3.04 9.95 6.26
CA GLN A 240 3.17 9.75 7.70
C GLN A 240 1.99 10.35 8.46
N LYS A 241 1.52 11.53 8.07
CA LYS A 241 0.32 12.15 8.63
C LYS A 241 -0.93 11.28 8.42
N SER A 242 -1.14 10.80 7.20
CA SER A 242 -2.27 9.89 6.89
C SER A 242 -2.19 8.56 7.66
N ILE A 243 -0.98 8.01 7.84
CA ILE A 243 -0.76 6.84 8.68
C ILE A 243 -1.13 7.15 10.15
N GLY A 244 -0.71 8.29 10.68
CA GLY A 244 -1.05 8.74 12.03
C GLY A 244 -2.57 8.84 12.25
N GLU A 245 -3.28 9.50 11.34
CA GLU A 245 -4.76 9.61 11.38
C GLU A 245 -5.45 8.23 11.38
N ASN A 246 -4.94 7.28 10.60
CA ASN A 246 -5.46 5.91 10.58
C ASN A 246 -5.15 5.14 11.88
N VAL A 247 -3.97 5.34 12.48
CA VAL A 247 -3.60 4.74 13.76
C VAL A 247 -4.50 5.27 14.88
N ASP A 248 -4.78 6.57 14.90
CA ASP A 248 -5.68 7.19 15.88
C ASP A 248 -7.10 6.64 15.75
N LYS A 249 -7.61 6.51 14.52
CA LYS A 249 -8.91 5.90 14.24
C LYS A 249 -8.98 4.45 14.73
N ASN A 250 -7.98 3.63 14.37
CA ASN A 250 -7.92 2.23 14.80
C ASN A 250 -7.83 2.11 16.33
N THR A 251 -7.10 3.00 16.99
CA THR A 251 -7.01 3.05 18.46
C THR A 251 -8.38 3.31 19.08
N LYS A 252 -9.16 4.23 18.51
CA LYS A 252 -10.52 4.50 18.94
C LYS A 252 -11.44 3.30 18.72
N ASP A 253 -11.41 2.69 17.53
CA ASP A 253 -12.24 1.52 17.21
C ASP A 253 -11.94 0.32 18.14
N ILE A 254 -10.67 0.11 18.49
CA ILE A 254 -10.26 -0.91 19.49
C ILE A 254 -10.85 -0.59 20.87
N SER A 255 -10.83 0.68 21.29
CA SER A 255 -11.41 1.10 22.57
C SER A 255 -12.91 0.87 22.62
N ASP A 256 -13.62 1.22 21.54
CA ASP A 256 -15.07 1.02 21.44
C ASP A 256 -15.43 -0.46 21.40
N ASN A 257 -14.67 -1.28 20.66
CA ASN A 257 -14.83 -2.74 20.65
C ASN A 257 -14.58 -3.36 22.03
N LYS A 258 -13.62 -2.84 22.81
CA LYS A 258 -13.38 -3.29 24.18
C LYS A 258 -14.61 -3.03 25.06
N LYS A 259 -15.20 -1.84 24.99
CA LYS A 259 -16.45 -1.51 25.73
C LYS A 259 -17.61 -2.41 25.32
N LEU A 260 -17.77 -2.69 24.02
CA LEU A 260 -18.79 -3.62 23.52
C LEU A 260 -18.58 -5.04 24.08
N GLY A 261 -17.32 -5.51 24.14
CA GLY A 261 -16.97 -6.77 24.76
C GLY A 261 -17.33 -6.84 26.25
N GLU A 262 -17.03 -5.79 27.00
CA GLU A 262 -17.40 -5.66 28.42
C GLU A 262 -18.93 -5.66 28.61
N ASN A 263 -19.68 -4.93 27.79
CA ASN A 263 -21.15 -4.94 27.80
C ASN A 263 -21.72 -6.33 27.50
N ASN A 264 -21.18 -7.03 26.49
CA ASN A 264 -21.62 -8.38 26.15
C ASN A 264 -21.33 -9.38 27.28
N LYS A 265 -20.20 -9.24 27.96
CA LYS A 265 -19.88 -10.03 29.15
C LYS A 265 -20.91 -9.82 30.26
N SER A 266 -21.23 -8.56 30.58
CA SER A 266 -22.26 -8.25 31.59
C SER A 266 -23.61 -8.86 31.25
N ARG A 267 -24.05 -8.78 29.98
CA ARG A 267 -25.30 -9.39 29.52
C ARG A 267 -25.29 -10.91 29.64
N LEU A 268 -24.16 -11.56 29.33
CA LEU A 268 -24.02 -13.02 29.49
C LEU A 268 -24.08 -13.42 30.96
N ASP A 269 -23.44 -12.65 31.84
CA ASP A 269 -23.48 -12.89 33.29
C ASP A 269 -24.92 -12.76 33.83
N GLU A 270 -25.68 -11.76 33.37
CA GLU A 270 -27.10 -11.59 33.70
C GLU A 270 -27.98 -12.76 33.19
N ILE A 271 -27.81 -13.17 31.94
CA ILE A 271 -28.53 -14.31 31.36
C ILE A 271 -28.20 -15.60 32.12
N SER A 272 -26.92 -15.83 32.42
CA SER A 272 -26.48 -17.02 33.15
C SER A 272 -27.06 -17.05 34.56
N LYS A 273 -27.13 -15.90 35.24
CA LYS A 273 -27.75 -15.81 36.56
C LYS A 273 -29.25 -16.06 36.48
N GLY A 274 -29.96 -15.43 35.54
CA GLY A 274 -31.39 -15.64 35.34
C GLY A 274 -31.75 -17.10 35.03
N ALA A 275 -30.97 -17.75 34.15
CA ALA A 275 -31.13 -19.18 33.87
C ALA A 275 -30.86 -20.05 35.11
N GLY A 276 -29.86 -19.70 35.92
CA GLY A 276 -29.57 -20.38 37.18
C GLY A 276 -30.74 -20.30 38.17
N ASP A 277 -31.33 -19.11 38.33
CA ASP A 277 -32.49 -18.88 39.20
C ASP A 277 -33.72 -19.66 38.69
N GLU A 278 -33.99 -19.66 37.38
CA GLU A 278 -35.10 -20.39 36.78
C GLU A 278 -34.95 -21.92 36.93
N ILE A 279 -33.75 -22.46 36.71
CA ILE A 279 -33.45 -23.87 36.95
C ILE A 279 -33.65 -24.22 38.43
N GLY A 280 -33.23 -23.35 39.35
CA GLY A 280 -33.45 -23.51 40.79
C GLY A 280 -34.93 -23.58 41.15
N ASN A 281 -35.72 -22.65 40.63
CA ASN A 281 -37.17 -22.61 40.86
C ASN A 281 -37.90 -23.82 40.27
N ASN A 282 -37.52 -24.24 39.06
CA ASN A 282 -38.09 -25.43 38.43
C ASN A 282 -37.73 -26.70 39.21
N ARG A 283 -36.49 -26.83 39.68
CA ARG A 283 -36.06 -27.95 40.53
C ARG A 283 -36.90 -28.04 41.81
N ASN A 284 -37.12 -26.91 42.49
CA ASN A 284 -37.93 -26.87 43.71
C ASN A 284 -39.39 -27.24 43.43
N SER A 285 -39.97 -26.72 42.33
CA SER A 285 -41.34 -27.03 41.94
C SER A 285 -41.53 -28.51 41.62
N ILE A 286 -40.59 -29.12 40.88
CA ILE A 286 -40.57 -30.56 40.60
C ILE A 286 -40.46 -31.35 41.91
N HIS A 287 -39.57 -30.93 42.82
CA HIS A 287 -39.41 -31.60 44.10
C HIS A 287 -40.71 -31.60 44.93
N THR A 288 -41.38 -30.45 45.03
CA THR A 288 -42.67 -30.33 45.70
C THR A 288 -43.74 -31.22 45.05
N GLU A 289 -43.78 -31.29 43.72
CA GLU A 289 -44.78 -32.11 43.02
C GLU A 289 -44.52 -33.61 43.20
N VAL A 290 -43.25 -34.03 43.20
CA VAL A 290 -42.84 -35.40 43.53
C VAL A 290 -43.24 -35.76 44.96
N GLU A 291 -43.09 -34.85 45.93
CA GLU A 291 -43.55 -35.09 47.31
C GLU A 291 -45.07 -35.25 47.40
N LYS A 292 -45.85 -34.44 46.67
CA LYS A 292 -47.31 -34.60 46.60
C LYS A 292 -47.70 -35.96 46.03
N GLN A 293 -47.09 -36.37 44.92
CA GLN A 293 -47.34 -37.68 44.31
C GLN A 293 -47.00 -38.83 45.27
N ARG A 294 -45.89 -38.73 46.00
CA ARG A 294 -45.56 -39.73 47.03
C ARG A 294 -46.62 -39.84 48.11
N LYS A 295 -47.16 -38.71 48.59
CA LYS A 295 -48.25 -38.70 49.58
C LYS A 295 -49.54 -39.31 49.02
N TRP A 296 -49.93 -38.93 47.81
CA TRP A 296 -51.10 -39.51 47.16
C TRP A 296 -50.98 -41.00 46.92
N ASN A 297 -49.81 -41.48 46.47
CA ASN A 297 -49.58 -42.91 46.29
C ASN A 297 -49.66 -43.67 47.62
N ALA A 298 -49.06 -43.13 48.69
CA ALA A 298 -49.14 -43.75 50.02
C ALA A 298 -50.58 -43.79 50.56
N GLU A 299 -51.40 -42.77 50.26
CA GLU A 299 -52.81 -42.73 50.65
C GLU A 299 -53.65 -43.73 49.83
N ALA A 300 -53.41 -43.82 48.53
CA ALA A 300 -54.05 -44.80 47.65
C ALA A 300 -53.71 -46.26 48.07
N GLU A 301 -52.45 -46.54 48.41
CA GLU A 301 -52.03 -47.85 48.94
C GLU A 301 -52.75 -48.17 50.26
N LYS A 302 -52.91 -47.17 51.14
CA LYS A 302 -53.64 -47.32 52.41
C LYS A 302 -55.13 -47.59 52.17
N GLU A 303 -55.77 -46.87 51.25
CA GLU A 303 -57.16 -47.12 50.87
C GLU A 303 -57.35 -48.52 50.26
N GLN A 304 -56.46 -48.92 49.36
CA GLN A 304 -56.47 -50.26 48.77
C GLN A 304 -56.30 -51.35 49.84
N SER A 305 -55.40 -51.16 50.80
CA SER A 305 -55.21 -52.07 51.94
C SER A 305 -56.47 -52.19 52.80
N ASN A 306 -57.14 -51.05 53.07
CA ASN A 306 -58.40 -51.05 53.81
C ASN A 306 -59.52 -51.76 53.05
N TRP A 307 -59.62 -51.53 51.74
CA TRP A 307 -60.59 -52.21 50.89
C TRP A 307 -60.37 -53.72 50.88
N ASN A 308 -59.13 -54.17 50.72
CA ASN A 308 -58.76 -55.59 50.78
C ASN A 308 -59.14 -56.20 52.14
N ARG A 309 -58.85 -55.53 53.26
CA ARG A 309 -59.25 -55.99 54.60
C ARG A 309 -60.76 -56.11 54.76
N SER A 310 -61.52 -55.13 54.24
CA SER A 310 -62.98 -55.18 54.26
C SER A 310 -63.52 -56.33 53.41
N ALA A 311 -62.94 -56.56 52.22
CA ALA A 311 -63.29 -57.67 51.35
C ALA A 311 -62.97 -59.04 51.99
N GLU A 312 -61.79 -59.20 52.59
CA GLU A 312 -61.41 -60.40 53.34
C GLU A 312 -62.34 -60.66 54.52
N SER A 313 -62.70 -59.62 55.28
CA SER A 313 -63.65 -59.73 56.39
C SER A 313 -65.04 -60.16 55.90
N ALA A 314 -65.51 -59.60 54.78
CA ALA A 314 -66.78 -59.99 54.16
C ALA A 314 -66.74 -61.43 53.64
N ALA A 315 -65.66 -61.84 52.98
CA ALA A 315 -65.46 -63.22 52.52
C ALA A 315 -65.40 -64.21 53.70
N GLY A 316 -64.77 -63.84 54.81
CA GLY A 316 -64.74 -64.64 56.05
C GLY A 316 -66.13 -64.80 56.67
N LYS A 317 -66.95 -63.74 56.70
CA LYS A 317 -68.36 -63.81 57.13
C LYS A 317 -69.18 -64.72 56.22
N MET A 318 -69.08 -64.55 54.90
CA MET A 318 -69.75 -65.41 53.94
C MET A 318 -69.38 -66.88 54.11
N THR A 319 -68.09 -67.20 54.31
CA THR A 319 -67.63 -68.57 54.56
C THR A 319 -68.22 -69.16 55.84
N THR A 320 -68.33 -68.33 56.89
CA THR A 320 -68.95 -68.71 58.16
C THR A 320 -70.45 -68.98 57.99
N ASP A 321 -71.15 -68.12 57.25
CA ASP A 321 -72.58 -68.25 57.01
C ASP A 321 -72.90 -69.46 56.13
N ILE A 322 -72.08 -69.73 55.10
CA ILE A 322 -72.15 -70.96 54.31
C ILE A 322 -71.99 -72.19 55.22
N SER A 323 -71.01 -72.18 56.13
CA SER A 323 -70.78 -73.30 57.06
C SER A 323 -71.95 -73.51 58.03
N LYS A 324 -72.56 -72.42 58.53
CA LYS A 324 -73.78 -72.48 59.36
C LYS A 324 -74.95 -73.04 58.57
N ASN A 325 -75.18 -72.54 57.37
CA ASN A 325 -76.25 -73.02 56.49
C ASN A 325 -76.08 -74.50 56.15
N ALA A 326 -74.86 -74.95 55.83
CA ALA A 326 -74.57 -76.36 55.61
C ALA A 326 -74.91 -77.22 56.84
N SER A 327 -74.59 -76.74 58.04
CA SER A 327 -74.94 -77.41 59.29
C SER A 327 -76.45 -77.47 59.51
N SER A 328 -77.18 -76.37 59.27
CA SER A 328 -78.65 -76.33 59.36
C SER A 328 -79.33 -77.23 58.33
N ILE A 329 -78.81 -77.30 57.10
CA ILE A 329 -79.31 -78.22 56.06
C ILE A 329 -79.13 -79.67 56.52
N ASN A 330 -77.97 -80.01 57.08
CA ASN A 330 -77.73 -81.36 57.62
C ASN A 330 -78.68 -81.68 58.79
N ALA A 331 -78.91 -80.73 59.71
CA ALA A 331 -79.87 -80.90 60.79
C ALA A 331 -81.29 -81.14 60.26
N ASN A 332 -81.75 -80.32 59.31
CA ASN A 332 -83.05 -80.49 58.67
C ASN A 332 -83.17 -81.84 57.94
N ARG A 333 -82.11 -82.27 57.25
CA ARG A 333 -82.05 -83.58 56.59
C ARG A 333 -82.26 -84.71 57.60
N ASN A 334 -81.60 -84.65 58.76
CA ASN A 334 -81.77 -85.65 59.81
C ASN A 334 -83.19 -85.61 60.40
N SER A 335 -83.75 -84.43 60.67
CA SER A 335 -85.13 -84.32 61.16
C SER A 335 -86.18 -84.83 60.17
N ILE A 336 -85.97 -84.65 58.86
CA ILE A 336 -86.84 -85.22 57.82
C ILE A 336 -86.77 -86.76 57.85
N GLU A 337 -85.57 -87.32 58.01
CA GLU A 337 -85.38 -88.77 58.10
C GLU A 337 -86.03 -89.34 59.36
N ASP A 338 -85.88 -88.68 60.51
CA ASP A 338 -86.55 -89.05 61.76
C ASP A 338 -88.09 -88.99 61.60
N ASN A 339 -88.61 -87.96 60.94
CA ASN A 339 -90.03 -87.86 60.62
C ASN A 339 -90.50 -88.98 59.68
N ARG A 340 -89.71 -89.34 58.66
CA ARG A 340 -90.00 -90.46 57.76
C ARG A 340 -90.16 -91.76 58.55
N LEU A 341 -89.20 -92.08 59.42
CA LEU A 341 -89.24 -93.27 60.28
C LEU A 341 -90.42 -93.23 61.27
N SER A 342 -90.73 -92.07 61.84
CA SER A 342 -91.88 -91.89 62.73
C SER A 342 -93.21 -92.14 62.02
N ILE A 343 -93.37 -91.65 60.79
CA ILE A 343 -94.56 -91.89 59.96
C ILE A 343 -94.69 -93.37 59.60
N GLU A 344 -93.60 -94.04 59.21
CA GLU A 344 -93.60 -95.48 58.90
C GLU A 344 -94.04 -96.30 60.12
N ASN A 345 -93.52 -95.98 61.31
CA ASN A 345 -93.95 -96.62 62.55
C ASN A 345 -95.42 -96.34 62.89
N LEU A 346 -95.90 -95.12 62.68
CA LEU A 346 -97.30 -94.76 62.91
C LEU A 346 -98.25 -95.48 61.95
N GLN A 347 -97.87 -95.61 60.68
CA GLN A 347 -98.63 -96.35 59.67
C GLN A 347 -98.72 -97.85 60.04
N ALA A 348 -97.60 -98.46 60.42
CA ALA A 348 -97.57 -99.85 60.86
C ALA A 348 -98.47 -100.08 62.09
N LYS A 349 -98.41 -99.19 63.08
CA LYS A 349 -99.25 -99.26 64.29
C LYS A 349 -100.74 -99.07 63.95
N THR A 350 -101.06 -98.10 63.09
CA THR A 350 -102.44 -97.85 62.67
C THR A 350 -103.03 -99.04 61.93
N GLN A 351 -102.26 -99.68 61.05
CA GLN A 351 -102.69 -100.89 60.35
C GLN A 351 -102.94 -102.06 61.32
N GLN A 352 -102.09 -102.23 62.34
CA GLN A 352 -102.32 -103.23 63.39
C GLN A 352 -103.60 -102.94 64.20
N ASP A 353 -103.85 -101.68 64.55
CA ASP A 353 -105.05 -101.29 65.28
C ASP A 353 -106.33 -101.47 64.45
N ILE A 354 -106.31 -101.17 63.14
CA ILE A 354 -107.41 -101.45 62.21
C ILE A 354 -107.71 -102.96 62.20
N ASN A 355 -106.70 -103.80 61.95
CA ASN A 355 -106.87 -105.25 61.92
C ASN A 355 -107.41 -105.79 63.27
N ARG A 356 -106.99 -105.19 64.39
CA ARG A 356 -107.49 -105.56 65.73
C ARG A 356 -108.94 -105.15 65.95
N LEU A 357 -109.34 -103.96 65.49
CA LEU A 357 -110.70 -103.46 65.61
C LEU A 357 -111.67 -104.22 64.71
N ASP A 358 -111.29 -104.52 63.47
CA ASP A 358 -112.11 -105.30 62.54
C ASP A 358 -112.41 -106.69 63.13
N ASN A 359 -111.39 -107.38 63.67
CA ASN A 359 -111.60 -108.66 64.36
C ASN A 359 -112.54 -108.54 65.56
N LYS A 360 -112.49 -107.44 66.33
CA LYS A 360 -113.42 -107.20 67.44
C LYS A 360 -114.85 -106.96 66.96
N ILE A 361 -115.03 -106.23 65.86
CA ILE A 361 -116.34 -105.96 65.26
C ILE A 361 -116.95 -107.27 64.78
N ASP A 362 -116.20 -108.11 64.05
CA ASP A 362 -116.65 -109.42 63.59
C ASP A 362 -117.08 -110.34 64.75
N VAL A 363 -116.30 -110.34 65.84
CA VAL A 363 -116.63 -111.04 67.09
C VAL A 363 -117.91 -110.48 67.70
N MET A 364 -118.08 -109.17 67.81
CA MET A 364 -119.30 -108.59 68.38
C MET A 364 -120.53 -108.85 67.51
N GLU A 365 -120.41 -108.76 66.18
CA GLU A 365 -121.50 -109.08 65.25
C GLU A 365 -121.90 -110.56 65.38
N GLY A 366 -120.91 -111.46 65.52
CA GLY A 366 -121.14 -112.87 65.81
C GLY A 366 -121.96 -113.09 67.09
N ARG A 367 -121.52 -112.52 68.22
CA ARG A 367 -122.24 -112.64 69.51
C ARG A 367 -123.64 -112.02 69.47
N LEU A 368 -123.80 -110.88 68.81
CA LEU A 368 -125.10 -110.24 68.63
C LEU A 368 -126.03 -111.13 67.80
N SER A 369 -125.52 -111.69 66.70
CA SER A 369 -126.24 -112.63 65.85
C SER A 369 -126.68 -113.88 66.61
N ASN A 370 -125.79 -114.44 67.44
CA ASN A 370 -126.09 -115.53 68.37
C ASN A 370 -127.21 -115.13 69.35
N GLY A 371 -127.10 -113.96 69.99
CA GLY A 371 -128.09 -113.46 70.93
C GLY A 371 -129.50 -113.34 70.33
N VAL A 372 -129.60 -112.76 69.13
CA VAL A 372 -130.87 -112.61 68.42
C VAL A 372 -131.44 -113.96 67.97
N ALA A 373 -130.60 -114.85 67.44
CA ALA A 373 -131.02 -116.20 67.07
C ALA A 373 -131.56 -116.97 68.29
N MET A 374 -130.86 -116.93 69.42
CA MET A 374 -131.29 -117.59 70.67
C MET A 374 -132.62 -117.04 71.19
N SER A 375 -132.74 -115.71 71.26
CA SER A 375 -133.98 -115.05 71.70
C SER A 375 -135.15 -115.40 70.78
N SER A 376 -134.91 -115.44 69.47
CA SER A 376 -135.92 -115.85 68.48
C SER A 376 -136.33 -117.31 68.65
N ALA A 377 -135.37 -118.22 68.84
CA ALA A 377 -135.64 -119.64 69.09
C ALA A 377 -136.48 -119.82 70.36
N MET A 378 -136.15 -119.10 71.44
CA MET A 378 -136.94 -119.12 72.68
C MET A 378 -138.36 -118.55 72.47
N SER A 379 -138.51 -117.47 71.70
CA SER A 379 -139.82 -116.84 71.48
C SER A 379 -140.82 -117.73 70.72
N GLN A 380 -140.32 -118.63 69.87
CA GLN A 380 -141.15 -119.56 69.10
C GLN A 380 -141.59 -120.79 69.89
N MET A 381 -141.06 -121.00 71.10
CA MET A 381 -141.47 -122.13 71.93
C MET A 381 -142.92 -121.95 72.37
N GLN A 382 -143.76 -122.90 71.99
CA GLN A 382 -145.13 -123.01 72.46
C GLN A 382 -145.22 -124.08 73.54
N PHE A 383 -145.98 -123.79 74.59
CA PHE A 383 -146.23 -124.69 75.70
C PHE A 383 -147.73 -124.99 75.71
N ASN A 384 -148.11 -126.18 75.23
CA ASN A 384 -149.51 -126.60 75.14
C ASN A 384 -149.90 -127.42 76.38
N GLY A 385 -150.94 -126.98 77.09
CA GLY A 385 -151.50 -127.65 78.27
C GLY A 385 -150.79 -127.33 79.59
N GLY A 386 -151.43 -127.66 80.72
CA GLY A 386 -151.01 -127.31 82.09
C GLY A 386 -149.53 -127.52 82.42
N ALA A 387 -148.85 -128.50 81.81
CA ALA A 387 -147.39 -128.60 81.80
C ALA A 387 -146.92 -128.94 80.37
N GLY A 388 -145.93 -128.22 79.83
CA GLY A 388 -145.44 -128.41 78.48
C GLY A 388 -143.93 -128.25 78.37
N VAL A 389 -143.32 -128.94 77.41
CA VAL A 389 -141.93 -128.72 76.99
C VAL A 389 -141.98 -128.15 75.58
N GLY A 390 -141.25 -127.07 75.36
CA GLY A 390 -141.15 -126.39 74.08
C GLY A 390 -139.73 -126.55 73.52
N VAL A 391 -139.64 -126.83 72.23
CA VAL A 391 -138.39 -126.73 71.47
C VAL A 391 -138.60 -125.66 70.42
N GLY A 392 -137.66 -124.74 70.33
CA GLY A 392 -137.64 -123.72 69.29
C GLY A 392 -136.31 -123.78 68.56
N VAL A 393 -136.34 -123.53 67.26
CA VAL A 393 -135.13 -123.34 66.47
C VAL A 393 -135.29 -122.04 65.70
N ALA A 394 -134.23 -121.26 65.61
CA ALA A 394 -134.23 -120.04 64.81
C ALA A 394 -132.87 -119.85 64.16
N SER A 395 -132.89 -119.22 62.99
CA SER A 395 -131.70 -118.79 62.29
C SER A 395 -131.75 -117.28 62.11
N PHE A 396 -130.67 -116.58 62.44
CA PHE A 396 -130.54 -115.14 62.23
C PHE A 396 -129.11 -114.80 61.81
N ASN A 397 -128.95 -114.13 60.66
CA ASN A 397 -127.68 -113.58 60.15
C ASN A 397 -126.48 -114.56 60.18
N GLY A 398 -126.72 -115.82 59.76
CA GLY A 398 -125.71 -116.89 59.72
C GLY A 398 -125.52 -117.65 61.05
N SER A 399 -126.25 -117.22 62.09
CA SER A 399 -126.28 -117.86 63.39
C SER A 399 -127.48 -118.77 63.52
N ASN A 400 -127.27 -120.02 63.95
CA ASN A 400 -128.35 -120.98 64.19
C ASN A 400 -128.46 -121.27 65.68
N ALA A 401 -129.67 -121.12 66.21
CA ALA A 401 -129.97 -121.35 67.60
C ALA A 401 -131.00 -122.45 67.78
N ILE A 402 -130.81 -123.23 68.83
CA ILE A 402 -131.81 -124.15 69.37
C ILE A 402 -132.15 -123.71 70.79
N ALA A 403 -133.42 -123.73 71.14
CA ALA A 403 -133.94 -123.42 72.45
C ALA A 403 -134.76 -124.62 72.95
N LEU A 404 -134.56 -124.95 74.21
CA LEU A 404 -135.30 -125.95 74.94
C LEU A 404 -135.86 -125.26 76.17
N GLY A 405 -137.16 -125.42 76.40
CA GLY A 405 -137.80 -124.83 77.56
C GLY A 405 -138.89 -125.72 78.11
N ALA A 406 -139.28 -125.44 79.34
CA ALA A 406 -140.47 -126.00 79.95
C ALA A 406 -141.37 -124.86 80.45
N GLY A 407 -142.67 -125.06 80.31
CA GLY A 407 -143.71 -124.16 80.74
C GLY A 407 -144.69 -124.90 81.64
N TYR A 408 -145.17 -124.24 82.69
CA TYR A 408 -146.17 -124.77 83.58
C TYR A 408 -147.26 -123.73 83.80
N SER A 409 -148.48 -124.06 83.39
CA SER A 409 -149.68 -123.29 83.63
C SER A 409 -150.39 -123.75 84.90
N PHE A 410 -150.80 -122.80 85.73
CA PHE A 410 -151.47 -123.07 87.00
C PHE A 410 -152.50 -122.00 87.36
N GLY A 411 -153.33 -122.32 88.36
CA GLY A 411 -154.51 -121.54 88.74
C GLY A 411 -155.80 -122.25 88.33
N SER A 412 -156.94 -121.80 88.86
CA SER A 412 -158.23 -122.47 88.66
C SER A 412 -158.64 -122.58 87.19
N GLU A 413 -158.10 -121.72 86.32
CA GLU A 413 -158.38 -121.69 84.88
C GLU A 413 -157.11 -121.58 84.00
N ASP A 414 -155.96 -122.06 84.49
CA ASP A 414 -154.66 -121.95 83.80
C ASP A 414 -154.20 -120.49 83.54
N GLN A 415 -154.65 -119.56 84.40
CA GLN A 415 -154.42 -118.12 84.27
C GLN A 415 -152.95 -117.68 84.49
N TRP A 416 -152.13 -118.45 85.20
CA TRP A 416 -150.71 -118.19 85.36
C TRP A 416 -149.90 -119.17 84.50
N MET A 417 -148.81 -118.71 83.89
CA MET A 417 -147.87 -119.56 83.16
C MET A 417 -146.44 -119.19 83.53
N LEU A 418 -145.72 -120.10 84.20
CA LEU A 418 -144.28 -120.01 84.39
C LEU A 418 -143.59 -120.64 83.17
N ARG A 419 -142.55 -120.00 82.63
CA ARG A 419 -141.74 -120.50 81.53
C ARG A 419 -140.26 -120.40 81.92
N GLY A 420 -139.52 -121.47 81.71
CA GLY A 420 -138.06 -121.50 81.80
C GLY A 420 -137.49 -122.03 80.49
N SER A 421 -136.39 -121.47 80.03
CA SER A 421 -135.80 -121.80 78.74
C SER A 421 -134.30 -121.64 78.75
N LEU A 422 -133.64 -122.48 77.96
CA LEU A 422 -132.21 -122.42 77.69
C LEU A 422 -132.02 -122.55 76.19
N SER A 423 -131.22 -121.68 75.61
CA SER A 423 -130.92 -121.67 74.19
C SER A 423 -129.43 -121.64 73.98
N HIS A 424 -128.98 -122.35 72.96
CA HIS A 424 -127.61 -122.37 72.51
C HIS A 424 -127.59 -121.97 71.05
N SER A 425 -126.67 -121.10 70.67
CA SER A 425 -126.47 -120.68 69.28
C SER A 425 -125.03 -120.78 68.87
N GLN A 426 -124.82 -121.13 67.61
CA GLN A 426 -123.52 -121.13 66.96
C GLN A 426 -123.58 -120.31 65.68
N THR A 427 -122.52 -119.51 65.46
CA THR A 427 -122.33 -118.72 64.25
C THR A 427 -120.92 -118.91 63.73
N SER A 428 -120.76 -118.95 62.40
CA SER A 428 -119.45 -118.94 61.76
C SER A 428 -118.83 -117.54 61.71
N LYS A 429 -119.59 -116.50 62.08
CA LYS A 429 -119.08 -115.11 62.19
C LYS A 429 -118.21 -114.93 63.43
N GLY A 430 -117.10 -114.21 63.31
CA GLY A 430 -116.21 -113.92 64.44
C GLY A 430 -115.41 -115.13 64.97
N GLY A 431 -115.13 -116.13 64.12
CA GLY A 431 -114.27 -117.27 64.46
C GLY A 431 -114.98 -118.44 65.15
N ASN A 432 -116.11 -118.90 64.60
CA ASN A 432 -116.91 -120.01 65.12
C ASN A 432 -117.33 -119.81 66.59
N GLN A 433 -118.07 -118.74 66.84
CA GLN A 433 -118.55 -118.42 68.18
C GLN A 433 -119.79 -119.22 68.56
N SER A 434 -119.78 -119.72 69.78
CA SER A 434 -120.94 -120.37 70.41
C SER A 434 -121.31 -119.64 71.69
N ASP A 435 -122.55 -119.19 71.80
CA ASP A 435 -123.08 -118.57 73.02
C ASP A 435 -124.28 -119.38 73.54
N THR A 436 -124.51 -119.33 74.86
CA THR A 436 -125.66 -119.94 75.52
C THR A 436 -126.40 -118.86 76.31
N MET A 437 -127.72 -118.83 76.19
CA MET A 437 -128.62 -117.92 76.90
C MET A 437 -129.62 -118.74 77.72
N ALA A 438 -129.99 -118.27 78.90
CA ALA A 438 -131.11 -118.82 79.66
C ALA A 438 -132.11 -117.72 79.95
N GLY A 439 -133.40 -118.02 79.85
CA GLY A 439 -134.49 -117.08 80.08
C GLY A 439 -135.59 -117.74 80.89
N ALA A 440 -136.08 -117.07 81.92
CA ALA A 440 -137.25 -117.48 82.67
C ALA A 440 -138.23 -116.32 82.78
N GLY A 441 -139.52 -116.61 82.78
CA GLY A 441 -140.58 -115.61 82.87
C GLY A 441 -141.84 -116.19 83.49
N VAL A 442 -142.66 -115.32 84.06
CA VAL A 442 -144.01 -115.67 84.49
C VAL A 442 -144.98 -114.75 83.73
N THR A 443 -146.07 -115.30 83.25
CA THR A 443 -147.10 -114.56 82.52
C THR A 443 -148.45 -114.83 83.19
N TYR A 444 -149.29 -113.82 83.23
CA TYR A 444 -150.67 -113.94 83.67
C TYR A 444 -151.60 -113.60 82.51
N SER A 445 -152.61 -114.42 82.27
CA SER A 445 -153.66 -114.17 81.28
C SER A 445 -154.98 -113.98 81.99
N PHE A 446 -155.61 -112.83 81.77
CA PHE A 446 -157.01 -112.61 82.12
C PHE A 446 -157.88 -113.44 81.16
N ARG A 447 -158.91 -114.10 81.67
CA ARG A 447 -159.96 -114.71 80.85
C ARG A 447 -161.21 -113.87 80.92
#